data_AF-A0A0C9VH41-F1
#
_entry.id   AF-A0A0C9VH41-F1
#
_cell.length_a   1.000
_cell.length_b   1.000
_cell.length_c   1.000
_cell.angle_alpha   90.00
_cell.angle_beta   90.00
_cell.angle_gamma   90.00
#
_symmetry.space_group_name_H-M   'P 1'
#
loop_
_entity.id
_entity.type
_entity.pdbx_description
1 polymer ?
#
loop_
_entity_poly.entity_id
_entity_poly.type
_entity_poly.pdbx_seq_one_letter_code
_entity_poly.pdbx_strand_id
1 'polypeptide(L)'
;LHGLPPKSTTNTLSFFVIYMSHHIELSSVGYYLSSICNSLELYFPNICTIHSTSIICWSLTGMKKLHSSQPTPCKQALECDDLLKIITALPLNPPHDNLLFVTMLLTGFHGLLRISELTVLHTITKCTTHKLTLCLALVVDGAWFSFTLPFHKSDHFYTGNTIMVQALPHSPINPMFHLHHYITSCDHAFPLLPALWLGSSSQPPPTHGLSPAYRTS
;
A
#
# COMPACT_ATOMS: atom_id res chain seq x y z
N LEU A 1 13.34 -17.27 40.12
CA LEU A 1 12.15 -18.11 39.79
C LEU A 1 10.95 -17.18 39.64
N HIS A 2 10.53 -16.88 38.41
CA HIS A 2 9.61 -15.77 38.05
C HIS A 2 8.11 -16.04 38.27
N GLY A 3 7.71 -16.85 39.25
CA GLY A 3 6.28 -17.04 39.59
C GLY A 3 5.40 -17.63 38.48
N LEU A 4 5.99 -18.27 37.46
CA LEU A 4 5.25 -18.88 36.36
C LEU A 4 4.62 -20.22 36.81
N PRO A 5 3.42 -20.56 36.32
CA PRO A 5 2.77 -21.83 36.65
C PRO A 5 3.63 -23.01 36.17
N PRO A 6 3.68 -24.13 36.92
CA PRO A 6 4.49 -25.30 36.58
C PRO A 6 4.03 -26.00 35.29
N LYS A 7 2.78 -25.76 34.87
CA LYS A 7 2.23 -26.26 33.61
C LYS A 7 2.51 -25.24 32.50
N SER A 8 3.18 -25.68 31.44
CA SER A 8 3.44 -24.85 30.26
C SER A 8 2.12 -24.36 29.66
N THR A 9 1.91 -23.05 29.68
CA THR A 9 0.79 -22.39 29.01
C THR A 9 1.26 -21.76 27.72
N THR A 10 0.32 -21.41 26.84
CA THR A 10 0.58 -20.67 25.61
C THR A 10 1.42 -19.42 25.82
N ASN A 11 1.17 -18.69 26.92
CA ASN A 11 1.92 -17.48 27.27
C ASN A 11 3.38 -17.79 27.67
N THR A 12 3.61 -18.92 28.36
CA THR A 12 4.97 -19.32 28.75
C THR A 12 5.84 -19.59 27.53
N LEU A 13 5.29 -20.27 26.52
CA LEU A 13 6.00 -20.57 25.27
C LEU A 13 6.18 -19.31 24.39
N SER A 14 5.21 -18.40 24.35
CA SER A 14 5.37 -17.13 23.63
C SER A 14 6.44 -16.24 24.27
N PHE A 15 6.49 -16.16 25.61
CA PHE A 15 7.56 -15.44 26.31
C PHE A 15 8.94 -16.07 26.08
N PHE A 16 9.03 -17.40 26.05
CA PHE A 16 10.26 -18.09 25.68
C PHE A 16 10.70 -17.73 24.26
N VAL A 17 9.78 -17.73 23.29
CA VAL A 17 10.09 -17.34 21.91
C VAL A 17 10.63 -15.92 21.87
N ILE A 18 9.95 -14.95 22.50
CA ILE A 18 10.36 -13.54 22.52
C ILE A 18 11.76 -13.42 23.15
N TYR A 19 11.94 -13.98 24.35
CA TYR A 19 13.21 -13.91 25.08
C TYR A 19 14.37 -14.51 24.28
N MET A 20 14.22 -15.75 23.78
CA MET A 20 15.28 -16.44 23.05
C MET A 20 15.59 -15.77 21.71
N SER A 21 14.60 -15.17 21.05
CA SER A 21 14.80 -14.43 19.78
C SER A 21 15.73 -13.22 19.92
N HIS A 22 15.92 -12.70 21.14
CA HIS A 22 16.91 -11.66 21.42
C HIS A 22 18.33 -12.20 21.61
N HIS A 23 18.49 -13.51 21.87
CA HIS A 23 19.75 -14.11 22.28
C HIS A 23 20.33 -15.09 21.24
N ILE A 24 19.51 -15.65 20.35
CA ILE A 24 19.92 -16.61 19.32
C ILE A 24 19.22 -16.36 17.99
N GLU A 25 19.72 -17.00 16.92
CA GLU A 25 19.07 -16.94 15.61
C GLU A 25 17.65 -17.49 15.66
N LEU A 26 16.70 -16.75 15.07
CA LEU A 26 15.29 -17.08 15.17
C LEU A 26 14.92 -18.42 14.51
N SER A 27 15.63 -18.79 13.44
CA SER A 27 15.48 -20.12 12.82
C SER A 27 15.74 -21.21 13.86
N SER A 28 16.77 -21.06 14.69
CA SER A 28 17.11 -21.97 15.80
C SER A 28 16.08 -21.95 16.91
N VAL A 29 15.45 -20.80 17.24
CA VAL A 29 14.39 -20.73 18.26
C VAL A 29 13.24 -21.68 17.93
N GLY A 30 12.80 -21.73 16.66
CA GLY A 30 11.75 -22.65 16.22
C GLY A 30 12.14 -24.13 16.38
N TYR A 31 13.40 -24.48 16.06
CA TYR A 31 13.93 -25.83 16.25
C TYR A 31 14.04 -26.22 17.72
N TYR A 32 14.55 -25.33 18.57
CA TYR A 32 14.63 -25.58 20.02
C TYR A 32 13.25 -25.75 20.64
N LEU A 33 12.29 -24.90 20.25
CA LEU A 33 10.93 -25.00 20.74
C LEU A 33 10.29 -26.35 20.37
N SER A 34 10.46 -26.78 19.12
CA SER A 34 9.97 -28.08 18.65
C SER A 34 10.63 -29.25 19.41
N SER A 35 11.94 -29.16 19.66
CA SER A 35 12.67 -30.18 20.44
C SER A 35 12.21 -30.23 21.89
N ILE A 36 12.00 -29.07 22.53
CA ILE A 36 11.51 -28.97 23.91
C ILE A 36 10.10 -29.56 24.01
N CYS A 37 9.21 -29.23 23.06
CA CYS A 37 7.86 -29.78 23.02
C CYS A 37 7.86 -31.31 22.86
N ASN A 38 8.70 -31.85 21.97
CA ASN A 38 8.84 -33.29 21.76
C ASN A 38 9.34 -34.02 23.02
N SER A 39 10.30 -33.45 23.75
CA SER A 39 10.78 -34.04 25.02
C SER A 39 9.76 -33.95 26.15
N LEU A 40 8.91 -32.92 26.16
CA LEU A 40 7.90 -32.70 27.18
C LEU A 40 6.58 -33.43 26.90
N GLU A 41 6.36 -33.93 25.68
CA GLU A 41 5.13 -34.61 25.27
C GLU A 41 4.79 -35.82 26.15
N LEU A 42 5.81 -36.57 26.59
CA LEU A 42 5.65 -37.71 27.50
C LEU A 42 4.99 -37.34 28.85
N TYR A 43 5.17 -36.10 29.30
CA TYR A 43 4.64 -35.60 30.58
C TYR A 43 3.44 -34.67 30.40
N PHE A 44 3.35 -34.00 29.25
CA PHE A 44 2.32 -33.02 28.92
C PHE A 44 1.82 -33.27 27.49
N PRO A 45 0.84 -34.17 27.27
CA PRO A 45 0.40 -34.56 25.93
C PRO A 45 -0.21 -33.41 25.12
N ASN A 46 -0.66 -32.34 25.79
CA ASN A 46 -1.21 -31.16 25.14
C ASN A 46 -0.14 -30.13 24.72
N ILE A 47 1.16 -30.38 24.96
CA ILE A 47 2.17 -29.36 24.68
C ILE A 47 2.37 -29.13 23.17
N CYS A 48 2.22 -30.17 22.35
CA CYS A 48 2.30 -30.07 20.89
C CYS A 48 1.10 -29.31 20.30
N THR A 49 -0.08 -29.44 20.91
CA THR A 49 -1.28 -28.66 20.52
C THR A 49 -1.15 -27.20 20.93
N ILE A 50 -0.57 -26.92 22.11
CA ILE A 50 -0.25 -25.57 22.56
C ILE A 50 0.81 -24.93 21.66
N HIS A 51 1.88 -25.66 21.29
CA HIS A 51 2.93 -25.20 20.37
C HIS A 51 2.37 -24.75 19.02
N SER A 52 1.37 -25.46 18.52
CA SER A 52 0.73 -25.20 17.22
C SER A 52 -0.33 -24.11 17.27
N THR A 53 -0.52 -23.43 18.41
CA THR A 53 -1.47 -22.32 18.52
C THR A 53 -1.05 -21.11 17.69
N SER A 54 -2.04 -20.40 17.15
CA SER A 54 -1.85 -19.23 16.28
C SER A 54 -0.93 -18.18 16.90
N ILE A 55 -1.01 -17.96 18.22
CA ILE A 55 -0.19 -16.96 18.92
C ILE A 55 1.30 -17.28 18.96
N ILE A 56 1.71 -18.55 19.02
CA ILE A 56 3.13 -18.94 18.96
C ILE A 56 3.65 -18.79 17.53
N CYS A 57 2.86 -19.26 16.55
CA CYS A 57 3.16 -19.05 15.13
C CYS A 57 3.28 -17.56 14.79
N TRP A 58 2.39 -16.72 15.30
CA TRP A 58 2.43 -15.27 15.11
C TRP A 58 3.60 -14.62 15.83
N SER A 59 3.95 -15.08 17.03
CA SER A 59 5.13 -14.59 17.76
C SER A 59 6.42 -14.90 17.00
N LEU A 60 6.59 -16.14 16.52
CA LEU A 60 7.73 -16.52 15.66
C LEU A 60 7.75 -15.71 14.36
N THR A 61 6.59 -15.52 13.70
CA THR A 61 6.50 -14.73 12.46
C THR A 61 6.82 -13.25 12.70
N GLY A 62 6.32 -12.68 13.79
CA GLY A 62 6.56 -11.29 14.17
C GLY A 62 8.01 -11.05 14.53
N MET A 63 8.62 -11.92 15.34
CA MET A 63 10.04 -11.86 15.64
C MET A 63 10.89 -12.03 14.38
N LYS A 64 10.44 -12.84 13.40
CA LYS A 64 11.12 -12.98 12.10
C LYS A 64 11.12 -11.68 11.35
N LYS A 65 9.96 -11.03 11.27
CA LYS A 65 9.83 -9.73 10.61
C LYS A 65 10.68 -8.64 11.29
N LEU A 66 10.81 -8.67 12.62
CA LEU A 66 11.60 -7.71 13.38
C LEU A 66 13.12 -7.96 13.31
N HIS A 67 13.54 -9.22 13.36
CA HIS A 67 14.95 -9.63 13.45
C HIS A 67 15.54 -10.17 12.15
N SER A 68 14.76 -10.27 11.06
CA SER A 68 15.29 -10.58 9.74
C SER A 68 16.29 -9.49 9.34
N SER A 69 17.56 -9.79 9.57
CA SER A 69 18.73 -8.96 9.30
C SER A 69 19.09 -8.87 7.82
N GLN A 70 18.41 -9.63 6.96
CA GLN A 70 18.47 -9.39 5.53
C GLN A 70 17.40 -8.35 5.16
N PRO A 71 17.82 -7.14 4.74
CA PRO A 71 16.92 -6.27 4.00
C PRO A 71 16.39 -7.12 2.85
N THR A 72 15.08 -7.31 2.78
CA THR A 72 14.49 -7.73 1.51
C THR A 72 15.00 -6.73 0.48
N PRO A 73 15.58 -7.14 -0.66
CA PRO A 73 16.03 -6.19 -1.68
C PRO A 73 14.81 -5.41 -2.16
N CYS A 74 14.53 -4.31 -1.48
CA CYS A 74 13.46 -3.40 -1.81
C CYS A 74 13.94 -2.68 -3.05
N LYS A 75 13.09 -2.61 -4.08
CA LYS A 75 13.35 -1.69 -5.19
C LYS A 75 13.55 -0.30 -4.58
N GLN A 76 14.53 0.45 -5.09
CA GLN A 76 14.81 1.80 -4.61
C GLN A 76 13.50 2.58 -4.51
N ALA A 77 13.30 3.24 -3.37
CA ALA A 77 12.11 4.05 -3.16
C ALA A 77 12.08 5.17 -4.21
N LEU A 78 10.89 5.52 -4.68
CA LEU A 78 10.73 6.68 -5.54
C LEU A 78 11.11 7.93 -4.74
N GLU A 79 11.99 8.77 -5.26
CA GLU A 79 12.42 10.00 -4.60
C GLU A 79 11.96 11.24 -5.38
N CYS A 80 12.02 12.42 -4.73
CA CYS A 80 11.68 13.68 -5.38
C CYS A 80 12.50 13.94 -6.64
N ASP A 81 13.77 13.52 -6.67
CA ASP A 81 14.64 13.67 -7.84
C ASP A 81 14.16 12.83 -9.03
N ASP A 82 13.54 11.68 -8.78
CA ASP A 82 12.97 10.85 -9.85
C ASP A 82 11.70 11.48 -10.42
N LEU A 83 10.89 12.12 -9.57
CA LEU A 83 9.73 12.91 -10.01
C LEU A 83 10.18 14.09 -10.88
N LEU A 84 11.24 14.79 -10.47
CA LEU A 84 11.82 15.89 -11.24
C LEU A 84 12.26 15.42 -12.62
N LYS A 85 13.01 14.31 -12.70
CA LYS A 85 13.44 13.73 -13.98
C LYS A 85 12.25 13.46 -14.91
N ILE A 86 11.19 12.84 -14.38
CA ILE A 86 9.96 12.56 -15.15
C ILE A 86 9.34 13.86 -15.66
N ILE A 87 9.16 14.86 -14.79
CA ILE A 87 8.55 16.15 -15.16
C ILE A 87 9.39 16.89 -16.20
N THR A 88 10.71 16.89 -16.06
CA THR A 88 11.61 17.54 -17.02
C THR A 88 11.65 16.84 -18.38
N ALA A 89 11.26 15.56 -18.45
CA ALA A 89 11.17 14.81 -19.69
C ALA A 89 9.85 15.03 -20.44
N LEU A 90 8.87 15.71 -19.85
CA LEU A 90 7.61 16.02 -20.54
C LEU A 90 7.85 17.07 -21.64
N PRO A 91 7.16 16.93 -22.79
CA PRO A 91 7.15 17.98 -23.80
C PRO A 91 6.43 19.23 -23.28
N LEU A 92 6.71 20.39 -23.87
CA LEU A 92 6.12 21.68 -23.47
C LEU A 92 4.58 21.65 -23.41
N ASN A 93 3.96 20.93 -24.34
CA ASN A 93 2.52 20.68 -24.37
C ASN A 93 2.28 19.17 -24.32
N PRO A 94 2.18 18.57 -23.11
CA PRO A 94 1.97 17.14 -22.97
C PRO A 94 0.58 16.73 -23.46
N PRO A 95 0.46 15.59 -24.15
CA PRO A 95 -0.85 15.01 -24.48
C PRO A 95 -1.60 14.64 -23.21
N HIS A 96 -2.93 14.50 -23.34
CA HIS A 96 -3.83 14.23 -22.21
C HIS A 96 -3.39 13.06 -21.32
N ASP A 97 -2.95 11.94 -21.92
CA ASP A 97 -2.53 10.75 -21.18
C ASP A 97 -1.24 11.00 -20.36
N ASN A 98 -0.36 11.90 -20.82
CA ASN A 98 0.83 12.28 -20.06
C ASN A 98 0.45 13.19 -18.87
N LEU A 99 -0.53 14.08 -19.06
CA LEU A 99 -1.09 14.88 -17.96
C LEU A 99 -1.74 13.98 -16.90
N LEU A 100 -2.53 12.99 -17.33
CA LEU A 100 -3.11 11.98 -16.45
C LEU A 100 -2.02 11.25 -15.67
N PHE A 101 -1.01 10.73 -16.37
CA PHE A 101 0.08 9.97 -15.75
C PHE A 101 0.82 10.77 -14.68
N VAL A 102 1.25 12.00 -14.99
CA VAL A 102 1.97 12.85 -14.04
C VAL A 102 1.09 13.24 -12.86
N THR A 103 -0.18 13.56 -13.12
CA THR A 103 -1.13 13.92 -12.05
C THR A 103 -1.34 12.75 -11.10
N MET A 104 -1.55 11.54 -11.63
CA MET A 104 -1.68 10.33 -10.81
C MET A 104 -0.39 10.00 -10.05
N LEU A 105 0.77 10.16 -10.68
CA LEU A 105 2.07 9.91 -10.06
C LEU A 105 2.30 10.82 -8.85
N LEU A 106 2.08 12.13 -9.02
CA LEU A 106 2.26 13.11 -7.95
C LEU A 106 1.21 12.97 -6.86
N THR A 107 -0.04 12.71 -7.24
CA THR A 107 -1.12 12.45 -6.27
C THR A 107 -0.85 11.18 -5.47
N GLY A 108 -0.37 10.11 -6.11
CA GLY A 108 -0.01 8.88 -5.45
C GLY A 108 1.21 9.02 -4.56
N PHE A 109 2.22 9.78 -5.00
CA PHE A 109 3.42 10.04 -4.22
C PHE A 109 3.14 10.88 -2.97
N HIS A 110 2.50 12.04 -3.14
CA HIS A 110 2.21 12.95 -2.02
C HIS A 110 1.05 12.49 -1.13
N GLY A 111 0.08 11.75 -1.71
CA GLY A 111 -1.03 11.14 -0.97
C GLY A 111 -0.72 9.75 -0.41
N LEU A 112 0.49 9.21 -0.65
CA LEU A 112 0.92 7.85 -0.26
C LEU A 112 -0.04 6.75 -0.74
N LEU A 113 -0.60 6.93 -1.93
CA LEU A 113 -1.60 6.02 -2.49
C LEU A 113 -0.95 4.89 -3.25
N ARG A 114 -1.60 3.73 -3.21
CA ARG A 114 -1.27 2.60 -4.06
C ARG A 114 -1.81 2.84 -5.46
N ILE A 115 -1.11 2.34 -6.47
CA ILE A 115 -1.60 2.37 -7.86
C ILE A 115 -3.00 1.73 -7.97
N SER A 116 -3.28 0.69 -7.18
CA SER A 116 -4.58 0.03 -7.13
C SER A 116 -5.72 0.90 -6.60
N GLU A 117 -5.42 2.00 -5.90
CA GLU A 117 -6.42 2.96 -5.38
C GLU A 117 -6.73 4.05 -6.40
N LEU A 118 -5.80 4.30 -7.33
CA LEU A 118 -5.94 5.28 -8.42
C LEU A 118 -6.40 4.64 -9.74
N THR A 119 -6.31 3.31 -9.88
CA THR A 119 -6.66 2.58 -11.10
C THR A 119 -7.88 1.68 -10.92
N VAL A 120 -8.47 1.30 -12.05
CA VAL A 120 -9.58 0.33 -12.07
C VAL A 120 -9.07 -1.03 -12.51
N LEU A 121 -9.57 -2.10 -11.87
CA LEU A 121 -9.29 -3.46 -12.29
C LEU A 121 -9.88 -3.72 -13.69
N HIS A 122 -9.06 -4.24 -14.60
CA HIS A 122 -9.32 -4.43 -16.04
C HIS A 122 -10.66 -5.11 -16.41
N THR A 123 -11.32 -5.80 -15.49
CA THR A 123 -12.66 -6.35 -15.73
C THR A 123 -13.72 -5.26 -15.66
N ILE A 124 -13.83 -4.46 -16.74
CA ILE A 124 -14.84 -3.37 -16.90
C ILE A 124 -16.26 -3.90 -16.62
N THR A 125 -16.54 -5.17 -16.97
CA THR A 125 -17.82 -5.84 -16.69
C THR A 125 -18.15 -6.05 -15.21
N LYS A 126 -17.20 -5.83 -14.29
CA LYS A 126 -17.38 -5.87 -12.82
C LYS A 126 -17.06 -4.54 -12.15
N CYS A 127 -16.81 -3.49 -12.93
CA CYS A 127 -16.61 -2.14 -12.42
C CYS A 127 -17.98 -1.51 -12.14
N THR A 128 -18.31 -1.38 -10.86
CA THR A 128 -19.47 -0.62 -10.43
C THR A 128 -19.07 0.84 -10.24
N THR A 129 -19.94 1.79 -10.54
CA THR A 129 -19.71 3.24 -10.40
C THR A 129 -19.22 3.61 -8.99
N HIS A 130 -19.62 2.84 -7.97
CA HIS A 130 -19.15 2.97 -6.58
C HIS A 130 -17.67 2.65 -6.34
N LYS A 131 -16.94 2.13 -7.35
CA LYS A 131 -15.50 1.89 -7.31
C LYS A 131 -14.69 2.92 -8.09
N LEU A 132 -15.36 3.93 -8.65
CA LEU A 132 -14.70 5.04 -9.33
C LEU A 132 -14.49 6.19 -8.36
N THR A 133 -13.30 6.75 -8.37
CA THR A 133 -13.04 8.06 -7.78
C THR A 133 -13.73 9.12 -8.64
N LEU A 134 -14.64 9.90 -8.06
CA LEU A 134 -15.48 10.83 -8.80
C LEU A 134 -14.88 12.25 -8.81
N CYS A 135 -14.93 12.92 -9.97
CA CYS A 135 -14.62 14.36 -10.10
C CYS A 135 -15.47 15.21 -9.16
N LEU A 136 -16.75 14.87 -9.02
CA LEU A 136 -17.69 15.62 -8.17
C LEU A 136 -17.34 15.56 -6.67
N ALA A 137 -16.53 14.59 -6.26
CA ALA A 137 -16.03 14.47 -4.89
C ALA A 137 -14.68 15.18 -4.69
N LEU A 138 -14.14 15.81 -5.74
CA LEU A 138 -12.91 16.59 -5.66
C LEU A 138 -13.22 17.97 -5.06
N VAL A 139 -12.60 18.26 -3.93
CA VAL A 139 -12.58 19.59 -3.33
C VAL A 139 -11.21 20.19 -3.60
N VAL A 140 -11.18 21.33 -4.26
CA VAL A 140 -9.94 22.07 -4.51
C VAL A 140 -10.00 23.38 -3.76
N ASP A 141 -9.01 23.60 -2.90
CA ASP A 141 -8.74 24.86 -2.21
C ASP A 141 -7.37 25.38 -2.66
N GLY A 142 -7.11 26.68 -2.54
CA GLY A 142 -5.88 27.29 -3.04
C GLY A 142 -4.58 26.67 -2.49
N ALA A 143 -4.65 25.97 -1.35
CA ALA A 143 -3.50 25.35 -0.68
C ALA A 143 -3.50 23.82 -0.69
N TRP A 144 -4.58 23.15 -1.11
CA TRP A 144 -4.70 21.70 -1.08
C TRP A 144 -5.86 21.23 -1.95
N PHE A 145 -5.86 19.95 -2.29
CA PHE A 145 -7.04 19.30 -2.84
C PHE A 145 -7.33 18.00 -2.09
N SER A 146 -8.59 17.60 -2.07
CA SER A 146 -9.01 16.35 -1.47
C SER A 146 -10.04 15.63 -2.32
N PHE A 147 -10.04 14.31 -2.22
CA PHE A 147 -11.05 13.47 -2.84
C PHE A 147 -11.27 12.21 -2.00
N THR A 148 -12.45 11.63 -2.14
CA THR A 148 -12.81 10.41 -1.40
C THR A 148 -12.53 9.19 -2.25
N LEU A 149 -11.71 8.28 -1.72
CA LEU A 149 -11.50 6.97 -2.30
C LEU A 149 -12.74 6.10 -2.07
N PRO A 150 -13.14 5.32 -3.09
CA PRO A 150 -14.24 4.39 -2.96
C PRO A 150 -13.96 3.31 -1.92
N PHE A 151 -15.02 2.90 -1.23
CA PHE A 151 -15.02 1.95 -0.12
C PHE A 151 -14.25 0.63 -0.41
N HIS A 152 -13.48 0.17 0.57
CA HIS A 152 -12.88 -1.17 0.58
C HIS A 152 -13.56 -2.07 1.63
N LYS A 153 -13.62 -3.39 1.39
CA LYS A 153 -14.28 -4.40 2.26
C LYS A 153 -13.83 -4.44 3.72
N SER A 154 -12.76 -3.73 4.07
CA SER A 154 -12.20 -3.65 5.43
C SER A 154 -12.54 -2.36 6.15
N ASP A 155 -13.20 -1.40 5.50
CA ASP A 155 -13.77 -0.24 6.16
C ASP A 155 -15.06 -0.69 6.87
N HIS A 156 -15.14 -0.46 8.18
CA HIS A 156 -16.29 -0.86 8.99
C HIS A 156 -17.44 0.14 8.87
N PHE A 157 -17.15 1.40 8.52
CA PHE A 157 -18.10 2.50 8.50
C PHE A 157 -18.62 2.83 7.10
N TYR A 158 -18.15 2.12 6.07
CA TYR A 158 -18.57 2.30 4.68
C TYR A 158 -18.46 3.75 4.16
N THR A 159 -17.61 4.55 4.79
CA THR A 159 -17.49 6.00 4.53
C THR A 159 -16.44 6.29 3.45
N GLY A 160 -15.51 5.36 3.22
CA GLY A 160 -14.36 5.58 2.36
C GLY A 160 -13.26 6.39 3.04
N ASN A 161 -12.13 6.57 2.35
CA ASN A 161 -11.00 7.33 2.86
C ASN A 161 -10.87 8.65 2.10
N THR A 162 -10.94 9.77 2.80
CA THR A 162 -10.63 11.08 2.21
C THR A 162 -9.12 11.28 2.19
N ILE A 163 -8.58 11.47 1.00
CA ILE A 163 -7.17 11.77 0.79
C ILE A 163 -7.05 13.27 0.60
N MET A 164 -6.12 13.90 1.31
CA MET A 164 -5.81 15.32 1.19
C MET A 164 -4.36 15.48 0.76
N VAL A 165 -4.14 16.19 -0.34
CA VAL A 165 -2.82 16.44 -0.90
C VAL A 165 -2.57 17.95 -0.87
N GLN A 166 -1.47 18.35 -0.24
CA GLN A 166 -1.10 19.75 -0.08
C GLN A 166 -0.40 20.28 -1.33
N ALA A 167 -0.61 21.55 -1.64
CA ALA A 167 0.16 22.27 -2.64
C ALA A 167 1.64 22.36 -2.25
N LEU A 168 2.53 22.36 -3.24
CA LEU A 168 3.92 22.77 -3.05
C LEU A 168 4.19 24.01 -3.91
N PRO A 169 3.85 25.22 -3.44
CA PRO A 169 4.08 26.45 -4.19
C PRO A 169 5.54 26.57 -4.64
N HIS A 170 5.76 27.07 -5.85
CA HIS A 170 7.08 27.27 -6.45
C HIS A 170 7.91 25.98 -6.69
N SER A 171 7.32 24.80 -6.50
CA SER A 171 7.95 23.53 -6.84
C SER A 171 7.50 23.02 -8.21
N PRO A 172 8.41 22.53 -9.08
CA PRO A 172 8.02 21.91 -10.35
C PRO A 172 7.26 20.58 -10.15
N ILE A 173 7.40 19.93 -8.99
CA ILE A 173 6.63 18.73 -8.59
C ILE A 173 5.33 19.09 -7.87
N ASN A 174 4.82 20.32 -8.00
CA ASN A 174 3.59 20.75 -7.33
C ASN A 174 2.37 19.95 -7.85
N PRO A 175 1.77 19.08 -7.02
CA PRO A 175 0.66 18.23 -7.46
C PRO A 175 -0.55 19.05 -7.92
N MET A 176 -0.80 20.22 -7.31
CA MET A 176 -1.92 21.09 -7.69
C MET A 176 -1.77 21.66 -9.10
N PHE A 177 -0.56 22.06 -9.49
CA PHE A 177 -0.31 22.62 -10.82
C PHE A 177 -0.66 21.58 -11.90
N HIS A 178 -0.16 20.36 -11.74
CA HIS A 178 -0.40 19.27 -12.69
C HIS A 178 -1.87 18.83 -12.68
N LEU A 179 -2.50 18.78 -11.50
CA LEU A 179 -3.93 18.48 -11.35
C LEU A 179 -4.80 19.49 -12.10
N HIS A 180 -4.56 20.79 -11.96
CA HIS A 180 -5.32 21.82 -12.66
C HIS A 180 -5.20 21.71 -14.19
N HIS A 181 -3.99 21.45 -14.69
CA HIS A 181 -3.76 21.25 -16.13
C HIS A 181 -4.51 20.01 -16.63
N TYR A 182 -4.47 18.92 -15.88
CA TYR A 182 -5.21 17.71 -16.22
C TYR A 182 -6.73 17.91 -16.19
N ILE A 183 -7.28 18.52 -15.14
CA ILE A 183 -8.74 18.80 -15.03
C ILE A 183 -9.20 19.69 -16.18
N THR A 184 -8.46 20.75 -16.51
CA THR A 184 -8.80 21.63 -17.64
C THR A 184 -8.84 20.84 -18.95
N SER A 185 -7.91 19.90 -19.13
CA SER A 185 -7.91 19.00 -20.30
C SER A 185 -9.07 18.00 -20.27
N CYS A 186 -9.42 17.46 -19.09
CA CYS A 186 -10.58 16.59 -18.89
C CYS A 186 -11.90 17.30 -19.19
N ASP A 187 -12.12 18.49 -18.66
CA ASP A 187 -13.36 19.24 -18.84
C ASP A 187 -13.58 19.59 -20.32
N HIS A 188 -12.49 19.83 -21.06
CA HIS A 188 -12.55 20.04 -22.49
C HIS A 188 -12.87 18.76 -23.28
N ALA A 189 -12.27 17.62 -22.92
CA ALA A 189 -12.42 16.37 -23.65
C ALA A 189 -13.67 15.58 -23.27
N PHE A 190 -14.07 15.61 -21.99
CA PHE A 190 -15.03 14.70 -21.37
C PHE A 190 -15.97 15.43 -20.36
N PRO A 191 -16.69 16.48 -20.77
CA PRO A 191 -17.48 17.32 -19.86
C PRO A 191 -18.61 16.60 -19.11
N LEU A 192 -19.04 15.43 -19.61
CA LEU A 192 -20.18 14.68 -19.07
C LEU A 192 -19.77 13.44 -18.25
N LEU A 193 -18.48 13.14 -18.14
CA LEU A 193 -18.01 11.94 -17.45
C LEU A 193 -17.66 12.26 -15.98
N PRO A 194 -18.23 11.53 -15.01
CA PRO A 194 -18.05 11.85 -13.60
C PRO A 194 -16.76 11.30 -12.99
N ALA A 195 -15.96 10.52 -13.73
CA ALA A 195 -14.77 9.86 -13.20
C ALA A 195 -13.56 10.81 -13.19
N LEU A 196 -12.80 10.81 -12.09
CA LEU A 196 -11.63 11.68 -11.89
C LEU A 196 -10.47 11.29 -12.79
N TRP A 197 -10.23 9.99 -12.95
CA TRP A 197 -9.11 9.47 -13.72
C TRP A 197 -9.62 8.93 -15.04
N LEU A 198 -9.41 9.66 -16.13
CA LEU A 198 -9.85 9.34 -17.48
C LEU A 198 -8.69 9.53 -18.43
N GLY A 199 -8.41 8.51 -19.24
CA GLY A 199 -7.50 8.64 -20.37
C GLY A 199 -8.20 9.19 -21.61
N SER A 200 -7.41 9.40 -22.66
CA SER A 200 -7.86 9.84 -23.99
C SER A 200 -8.96 8.97 -24.60
N SER A 201 -9.06 7.70 -24.19
CA SER A 201 -10.10 6.75 -24.58
C SER A 201 -11.41 6.86 -23.77
N SER A 202 -11.55 7.88 -22.91
CA SER A 202 -12.69 8.06 -22.01
C SER A 202 -12.89 6.91 -21.02
N GLN A 203 -11.82 6.17 -20.73
CA GLN A 203 -11.81 5.06 -19.78
C GLN A 203 -10.81 5.31 -18.66
N PRO A 204 -11.08 4.84 -17.44
CA PRO A 204 -10.10 4.90 -16.36
C PRO A 204 -8.88 4.03 -16.65
N PRO A 205 -7.69 4.41 -16.16
CA PRO A 205 -6.47 3.68 -16.42
C PRO A 205 -6.51 2.28 -15.78
N PRO A 206 -6.20 1.21 -16.55
CA PRO A 206 -6.15 -0.13 -16.00
C PRO A 206 -4.90 -0.32 -15.15
N THR A 207 -5.01 -1.08 -14.05
CA THR A 207 -3.90 -1.35 -13.11
C THR A 207 -2.64 -1.92 -13.77
N HIS A 208 -2.76 -2.64 -14.90
CA HIS A 208 -1.62 -3.22 -15.62
C HIS A 208 -1.06 -2.35 -16.76
N GLY A 209 -1.67 -1.18 -17.05
CA GLY A 209 -1.37 -0.37 -18.24
C GLY A 209 -0.65 0.96 -18.00
N LEU A 210 -0.35 1.33 -16.75
CA LEU A 210 0.33 2.61 -16.42
C LEU A 210 1.84 2.63 -16.70
N SER A 211 2.38 1.58 -17.34
CA SER A 211 3.75 1.66 -17.84
C SER A 211 3.74 2.53 -19.10
N PRO A 212 4.56 3.60 -19.19
CA PRO A 212 4.71 4.31 -20.45
C PRO A 212 5.11 3.30 -21.51
N ALA A 213 4.36 3.30 -22.60
CA ALA A 213 4.59 2.47 -23.77
C ALA A 213 5.90 2.91 -24.46
N TYR A 214 7.05 2.61 -23.85
CA TYR A 214 8.30 2.42 -24.57
C TYR A 214 8.35 0.96 -25.01
N ARG A 215 7.54 0.63 -26.01
CA ARG A 215 7.66 -0.63 -26.74
C ARG A 215 7.44 -0.41 -28.23
N THR A 216 8.38 0.32 -28.83
CA THR A 216 8.79 0.30 -30.25
C THR A 216 10.21 0.90 -30.20
N SER A 217 11.29 0.24 -30.59
CA SER A 217 11.57 -0.73 -31.66
C SER A 217 12.85 -1.48 -31.32
#